data_AF-A0A8J5KQ91-F1
#
_entry.id   AF-A0A8J5KQ91-F1
#
_cell.length_a   1.000
_cell.length_b   1.000
_cell.length_c   1.000
_cell.angle_alpha   90.00
_cell.angle_beta   90.00
_cell.angle_gamma   90.00
#
_symmetry.space_group_name_H-M   'P 1'
#
loop_
_entity.id
_entity.type
_entity.pdbx_description
1 polymer ?
#
loop_
_entity_poly.entity_id
_entity_poly.type
_entity_poly.pdbx_seq_one_letter_code
_entity_poly.pdbx_strand_id
1 'polypeptide(L)'
;MSLSAADLHTVYSFLSNALSIDESTRKQAESALAQCENRPGFCTCLLEIIAARDSGCRDDALLLASVYFKNSISRYWRHRRDTSGIRNGEKNHIRTKLLLHLREENTQIAIQLAVLIPFPVVLLTSYGTFWFIGNADFASIPLPTHDVVVRGGTPNEFEQNIVAYNEDQHPQLEKKLLLENAISDLPVIGNYEDRDEMPYGRPPITEFQKFIRLSRIEALASGSIVERPIAKYPPFDPRPFQLNEDDYQQVCAIPKKKGANFRDLPGVRVGNDNIVEGDPEVERVYLPSGKPLVPDYAMSFIKGKSLKYTTTSFFLILYIQVGNAVAVPVARALGYARGQAHQGHRNSEPLLTLPRHFPVLDPSSATIEAEESG
;
A
#
# COMPACT_ATOMS: atom_id res chain seq x y z
N MET A 1 -27.34 -27.16 12.67
CA MET A 1 -27.76 -26.15 13.67
C MET A 1 -26.65 -25.10 13.81
N SER A 2 -26.98 -23.81 13.79
CA SER A 2 -26.01 -22.73 14.03
C SER A 2 -25.51 -22.75 15.47
N LEU A 3 -24.28 -22.34 15.70
CA LEU A 3 -23.77 -22.08 17.05
C LEU A 3 -24.34 -20.75 17.55
N SER A 4 -24.64 -20.69 18.84
CA SER A 4 -25.30 -19.55 19.51
C SER A 4 -24.55 -19.15 20.79
N ALA A 5 -25.01 -18.09 21.46
CA ALA A 5 -24.43 -17.63 22.73
C ALA A 5 -24.43 -18.71 23.83
N ALA A 6 -25.34 -19.69 23.77
CA ALA A 6 -25.38 -20.81 24.71
C ALA A 6 -24.20 -21.79 24.54
N ASP A 7 -23.58 -21.82 23.35
CA ASP A 7 -22.50 -22.74 23.02
C ASP A 7 -21.10 -22.18 23.38
N LEU A 8 -21.02 -20.93 23.84
CA LEU A 8 -19.74 -20.24 24.12
C LEU A 8 -18.90 -20.99 25.16
N HIS A 9 -19.53 -21.44 26.25
CA HIS A 9 -18.85 -22.16 27.31
C HIS A 9 -18.32 -23.53 26.84
N THR A 10 -19.08 -24.21 25.98
CA THR A 10 -18.71 -25.49 25.38
C THR A 10 -17.56 -25.34 24.39
N VAL A 11 -17.57 -24.30 23.54
CA VAL A 11 -16.46 -24.02 22.62
C VAL A 11 -15.20 -23.61 23.40
N TYR A 12 -15.34 -22.81 24.46
CA TYR A 12 -14.23 -22.45 25.34
C TYR A 12 -13.62 -23.66 26.06
N SER A 13 -14.44 -24.62 26.52
CA SER A 13 -13.92 -25.85 27.14
C SER A 13 -13.18 -26.73 26.14
N PHE A 14 -13.62 -26.80 24.87
CA PHE A 14 -12.85 -27.48 23.82
C PHE A 14 -11.50 -26.80 23.55
N LEU A 15 -11.46 -25.47 23.49
CA LEU A 15 -10.20 -24.73 23.33
C LEU A 15 -9.25 -24.97 24.51
N SER A 16 -9.78 -24.98 25.74
CA SER A 16 -8.99 -25.26 26.94
C SER A 16 -8.45 -26.70 26.97
N ASN A 17 -9.28 -27.67 26.56
CA ASN A 17 -8.92 -29.09 26.52
C ASN A 17 -7.93 -29.41 25.39
N ALA A 18 -7.94 -28.64 24.29
CA ALA A 18 -6.94 -28.74 23.22
C ALA A 18 -5.53 -28.35 23.71
N LEU A 19 -5.42 -27.61 24.81
CA LEU A 19 -4.16 -27.24 25.46
C LEU A 19 -3.76 -28.18 26.61
N SER A 20 -4.54 -29.25 26.84
CA SER A 20 -4.23 -30.24 27.88
C SER A 20 -2.97 -31.06 27.55
N ILE A 21 -2.26 -31.46 28.60
CA ILE A 21 -1.09 -32.35 28.51
C ILE A 21 -1.51 -33.76 28.09
N ASP A 22 -2.73 -34.19 28.44
CA ASP A 22 -3.26 -35.51 28.07
C ASP A 22 -3.60 -35.59 26.58
N GLU A 23 -2.96 -36.52 25.88
CA GLU A 23 -3.09 -36.70 24.43
C GLU A 23 -4.49 -37.14 24.02
N SER A 24 -5.17 -37.96 24.85
CA SER A 24 -6.51 -38.46 24.52
C SER A 24 -7.54 -37.33 24.54
N THR A 25 -7.48 -36.49 25.58
CA THR A 25 -8.33 -35.32 25.77
C THR A 25 -8.08 -34.27 24.68
N ARG A 26 -6.80 -34.03 24.33
CA ARG A 26 -6.44 -33.09 23.26
C ARG A 26 -6.99 -33.53 21.90
N LYS A 27 -6.80 -34.78 21.49
CA LYS A 27 -7.29 -35.29 20.19
C LYS A 27 -8.81 -35.23 20.08
N GLN A 28 -9.52 -35.53 21.18
CA GLN A 28 -10.98 -35.42 21.24
C GLN A 28 -11.43 -33.96 21.08
N ALA A 29 -10.77 -33.03 21.75
CA ALA A 29 -11.07 -31.61 21.66
C ALA A 29 -10.76 -31.02 20.26
N GLU A 30 -9.64 -31.38 19.65
CA GLU A 30 -9.29 -30.96 18.28
C GLU A 30 -10.29 -31.49 17.25
N SER A 31 -10.74 -32.74 17.38
CA SER A 31 -11.79 -33.32 16.52
C SER A 31 -13.12 -32.59 16.69
N ALA A 32 -13.50 -32.25 17.92
CA ALA A 32 -14.71 -31.47 18.19
C ALA A 32 -14.63 -30.05 17.60
N LEU A 33 -13.47 -29.39 17.68
CA LEU A 33 -13.24 -28.07 17.07
C LEU A 33 -13.31 -28.13 15.53
N ALA A 34 -12.74 -29.16 14.91
CA ALA A 34 -12.82 -29.36 13.46
C ALA A 34 -14.27 -29.57 12.97
N GLN A 35 -15.11 -30.21 13.77
CA GLN A 35 -16.55 -30.34 13.48
C GLN A 35 -17.29 -29.01 13.65
N CYS A 36 -16.88 -28.19 14.62
CA CYS A 36 -17.44 -26.87 14.85
C CYS A 36 -17.07 -25.86 13.75
N GLU A 37 -15.89 -25.98 13.12
CA GLU A 37 -15.42 -25.08 12.06
C GLU A 37 -16.38 -25.03 10.85
N ASN A 38 -17.07 -26.12 10.56
CA ASN A 38 -18.05 -26.21 9.46
C ASN A 38 -19.44 -25.66 9.83
N ARG A 39 -19.68 -25.25 11.08
CA ARG A 39 -20.99 -24.78 11.54
C ARG A 39 -21.11 -23.25 11.42
N PRO A 40 -22.25 -22.72 10.92
CA PRO A 40 -22.48 -21.28 10.89
C PRO A 40 -22.57 -20.71 12.30
N GLY A 41 -22.01 -19.52 12.53
CA GLY A 41 -21.91 -18.89 13.85
C GLY A 41 -20.63 -19.21 14.62
N PHE A 42 -19.79 -20.15 14.15
CA PHE A 42 -18.53 -20.50 14.82
C PHE A 42 -17.58 -19.30 14.93
N CYS A 43 -17.41 -18.52 13.86
CA CYS A 43 -16.55 -17.34 13.85
C CYS A 43 -17.07 -16.27 14.82
N THR A 44 -18.39 -16.12 14.91
CA THR A 44 -19.01 -15.22 15.90
C THR A 44 -18.74 -15.71 17.32
N CYS A 45 -18.94 -17.00 17.61
CA CYS A 45 -18.65 -17.56 18.93
C CYS A 45 -17.20 -17.37 19.36
N LEU A 46 -16.24 -17.56 18.45
CA LEU A 46 -14.82 -17.30 18.75
C LEU A 46 -14.57 -15.82 19.07
N LEU A 47 -15.16 -14.90 18.31
CA LEU A 47 -15.00 -13.46 18.56
C LEU A 47 -15.65 -13.05 19.89
N GLU A 48 -16.78 -13.64 20.27
CA GLU A 48 -17.40 -13.45 21.59
C GLU A 48 -16.51 -13.97 22.73
N ILE A 49 -15.87 -15.12 22.56
CA ILE A 49 -14.92 -15.67 23.55
C ILE A 49 -13.70 -14.75 23.72
N ILE A 50 -13.17 -14.23 22.62
CA ILE A 50 -12.05 -13.27 22.64
C ILE A 50 -12.48 -11.95 23.33
N ALA A 51 -13.72 -11.53 23.11
CA ALA A 51 -14.29 -10.29 23.66
C ALA A 51 -14.71 -10.37 25.14
N ALA A 52 -15.04 -11.54 25.67
CA ALA A 52 -15.62 -11.72 27.01
C ALA A 52 -14.58 -11.66 28.16
N ARG A 53 -13.56 -10.79 28.05
CA ARG A 53 -12.35 -10.70 28.90
C ARG A 53 -12.56 -10.62 30.42
N ASP A 54 -13.78 -10.45 30.92
CA ASP A 54 -14.04 -10.11 32.32
C ASP A 54 -14.22 -11.29 33.29
N SER A 55 -14.05 -12.55 32.88
CA SER A 55 -14.24 -13.66 33.82
C SER A 55 -13.38 -14.90 33.54
N GLY A 56 -12.23 -15.00 34.20
CA GLY A 56 -11.53 -16.27 34.47
C GLY A 56 -10.98 -17.04 33.26
N CYS A 57 -10.94 -16.44 32.08
CA CYS A 57 -10.43 -17.09 30.87
C CYS A 57 -8.91 -17.10 30.85
N ARG A 58 -8.30 -18.22 30.41
CA ARG A 58 -6.85 -18.34 30.30
C ARG A 58 -6.36 -17.73 28.99
N ASP A 59 -5.30 -16.94 29.04
CA ASP A 59 -4.73 -16.24 27.87
C ASP A 59 -4.32 -17.18 26.72
N ASP A 60 -3.87 -18.40 27.05
CA ASP A 60 -3.48 -19.43 26.07
C ASP A 60 -4.69 -19.95 25.27
N ALA A 61 -5.83 -20.14 25.93
CA ALA A 61 -7.09 -20.52 25.28
C ALA A 61 -7.64 -19.39 24.38
N LEU A 62 -7.50 -18.13 24.81
CA LEU A 62 -7.89 -16.96 24.02
C LEU A 62 -6.97 -16.75 22.79
N LEU A 63 -5.67 -17.02 22.95
CA LEU A 63 -4.74 -17.02 21.83
C LEU A 63 -5.10 -18.12 20.82
N LEU A 64 -5.42 -19.32 21.29
CA LEU A 64 -5.86 -20.42 20.42
C LEU A 64 -7.17 -20.05 19.69
N ALA A 65 -8.14 -19.47 20.39
CA ALA A 65 -9.37 -18.94 19.78
C ALA A 65 -9.07 -17.94 18.65
N SER A 66 -8.13 -17.03 18.89
CA SER A 66 -7.73 -16.00 17.92
C SER A 66 -7.07 -16.61 16.67
N VAL A 67 -6.29 -17.67 16.84
CA VAL A 67 -5.68 -18.41 15.73
C VAL A 67 -6.74 -19.15 14.91
N TYR A 68 -7.68 -19.85 15.56
CA TYR A 68 -8.80 -20.49 14.87
C TYR A 68 -9.66 -19.47 14.12
N PHE A 69 -10.01 -18.36 14.79
CA PHE A 69 -10.78 -17.28 14.19
C PHE A 69 -10.08 -16.74 12.95
N LYS A 70 -8.77 -16.49 13.04
CA LYS A 70 -7.98 -16.02 11.90
C LYS A 70 -8.02 -16.98 10.72
N ASN A 71 -7.80 -18.25 10.99
CA ASN A 71 -7.77 -19.29 9.96
C ASN A 71 -9.15 -19.47 9.32
N SER A 72 -10.23 -19.46 10.11
CA SER A 72 -11.60 -19.60 9.61
C SER A 72 -12.03 -18.40 8.76
N ILE A 73 -11.68 -17.16 9.16
CA ILE A 73 -11.91 -15.98 8.32
C ILE A 73 -11.12 -16.10 7.01
N SER A 74 -9.83 -16.42 7.06
CA SER A 74 -9.01 -16.56 5.85
C SER A 74 -9.55 -17.62 4.86
N ARG A 75 -10.14 -18.71 5.37
CA ARG A 75 -10.63 -19.83 4.56
C ARG A 75 -12.06 -19.64 4.07
N TYR A 76 -12.94 -19.08 4.90
CA TYR A 76 -14.39 -19.11 4.68
C TYR A 76 -15.03 -17.72 4.51
N TRP A 77 -14.27 -16.61 4.51
CA TRP A 77 -14.84 -15.26 4.36
C TRP A 77 -15.64 -15.06 3.06
N ARG A 78 -15.20 -15.66 1.95
CA ARG A 78 -15.90 -15.59 0.65
C ARG A 78 -16.52 -16.93 0.32
N HIS A 79 -17.64 -16.88 -0.40
CA HIS A 79 -18.25 -18.08 -0.97
C HIS A 79 -17.32 -18.63 -2.08
N ARG A 80 -16.97 -19.91 -2.03
CA ARG A 80 -16.21 -20.61 -3.08
C ARG A 80 -17.04 -21.77 -3.63
N ARG A 81 -16.64 -22.33 -4.77
CA ARG A 81 -17.35 -23.46 -5.41
C ARG A 81 -17.52 -24.66 -4.49
N ASP A 82 -16.59 -24.84 -3.54
CA ASP A 82 -16.50 -26.05 -2.70
C ASP A 82 -16.82 -25.79 -1.21
N THR A 83 -17.05 -24.54 -0.79
CA THR A 83 -17.32 -24.20 0.62
C THR A 83 -18.43 -23.18 0.79
N SER A 84 -19.38 -23.47 1.70
CA SER A 84 -20.39 -22.51 2.14
C SER A 84 -19.71 -21.44 3.01
N GLY A 85 -19.26 -20.36 2.37
CA GLY A 85 -18.65 -19.23 3.08
C GLY A 85 -19.56 -18.56 4.13
N ILE A 86 -18.96 -17.73 4.97
CA ILE A 86 -19.62 -17.02 6.09
C ILE A 86 -20.78 -16.16 5.55
N ARG A 87 -21.92 -16.18 6.25
CA ARG A 87 -23.14 -15.43 5.86
C ARG A 87 -22.96 -13.93 6.05
N ASN A 88 -23.63 -13.12 5.24
CA ASN A 88 -23.46 -11.65 5.27
C ASN A 88 -23.88 -11.02 6.62
N GLY A 89 -24.92 -11.51 7.28
CA GLY A 89 -25.29 -11.05 8.62
C GLY A 89 -24.19 -11.30 9.67
N GLU A 90 -23.53 -12.46 9.58
CA GLU A 90 -22.40 -12.82 10.45
C GLU A 90 -21.18 -11.93 10.19
N LYS A 91 -20.89 -11.60 8.91
CA LYS A 91 -19.81 -10.68 8.55
C LYS A 91 -19.99 -9.29 9.14
N ASN A 92 -21.22 -8.77 9.16
CA ASN A 92 -21.50 -7.45 9.71
C ASN A 92 -21.29 -7.41 11.23
N HIS A 93 -21.71 -8.47 11.93
CA HIS A 93 -21.43 -8.63 13.36
C HIS A 93 -19.92 -8.70 13.63
N ILE A 94 -19.20 -9.54 12.86
CA ILE A 94 -17.76 -9.69 12.97
C ILE A 94 -17.03 -8.36 12.76
N ARG A 95 -17.37 -7.60 11.71
CA ARG A 95 -16.73 -6.30 11.42
C ARG A 95 -16.94 -5.30 12.55
N THR A 96 -18.19 -5.13 12.98
CA THR A 96 -18.54 -4.16 14.01
C THR A 96 -17.82 -4.48 15.32
N LYS A 97 -17.80 -5.76 15.70
CA LYS A 97 -17.23 -6.20 16.96
C LYS A 97 -15.70 -6.25 16.96
N LEU A 98 -15.08 -6.60 15.83
CA LEU A 98 -13.62 -6.56 15.64
C LEU A 98 -13.07 -5.12 15.75
N LEU A 99 -13.79 -4.13 15.20
CA LEU A 99 -13.43 -2.72 15.33
C LEU A 99 -13.47 -2.24 16.78
N LEU A 100 -14.45 -2.69 17.56
CA LEU A 100 -14.57 -2.35 18.98
C LEU A 100 -13.46 -3.00 19.83
N HIS A 101 -12.92 -4.14 19.38
CA HIS A 101 -11.86 -4.90 20.06
C HIS A 101 -10.47 -4.65 19.45
N LEU A 102 -10.27 -3.50 18.80
CA LEU A 102 -8.95 -3.07 18.33
C LEU A 102 -7.95 -2.79 19.48
N ARG A 103 -8.44 -2.62 20.71
CA ARG A 103 -7.68 -2.31 21.92
C ARG A 103 -7.32 -3.57 22.74
N GLU A 104 -6.89 -4.64 22.07
CA GLU A 104 -6.44 -5.85 22.77
C GLU A 104 -5.11 -5.58 23.51
N GLU A 105 -5.12 -5.71 24.84
CA GLU A 105 -3.94 -5.48 25.69
C GLU A 105 -2.90 -6.61 25.57
N ASN A 106 -3.34 -7.84 25.23
CA ASN A 106 -2.45 -8.96 25.01
C ASN A 106 -1.85 -8.89 23.60
N THR A 107 -0.56 -8.55 23.53
CA THR A 107 0.17 -8.36 22.27
C THR A 107 0.04 -9.53 21.30
N GLN A 108 0.03 -10.78 21.78
CA GLN A 108 -0.03 -11.94 20.89
C GLN A 108 -1.41 -12.11 20.26
N ILE A 109 -2.48 -11.85 21.02
CA ILE A 109 -3.87 -11.87 20.55
C ILE A 109 -4.12 -10.71 19.59
N ALA A 110 -3.67 -9.50 19.96
CA ALA A 110 -3.72 -8.32 19.11
C ALA A 110 -3.09 -8.60 17.75
N ILE A 111 -1.93 -9.29 17.73
CA ILE A 111 -1.25 -9.68 16.50
C ILE A 111 -2.11 -10.56 15.61
N GLN A 112 -2.80 -11.56 16.18
CA GLN A 112 -3.65 -12.44 15.38
C GLN A 112 -4.89 -11.71 14.83
N LEU A 113 -5.47 -10.77 15.58
CA LEU A 113 -6.68 -10.03 15.16
C LEU A 113 -6.39 -8.96 14.11
N ALA A 114 -5.26 -8.25 14.21
CA ALA A 114 -4.95 -7.19 13.26
C ALA A 114 -4.75 -7.69 11.83
N VAL A 115 -4.34 -8.96 11.65
CA VAL A 115 -4.24 -9.60 10.32
C VAL A 115 -5.62 -9.80 9.67
N LEU A 116 -6.71 -9.75 10.45
CA LEU A 116 -8.08 -10.01 10.00
C LEU A 116 -8.90 -8.78 9.70
N ILE A 117 -8.45 -7.62 10.17
CA ILE A 117 -8.97 -6.35 9.71
C ILE A 117 -8.56 -6.29 8.24
N PRO A 118 -9.53 -6.30 7.29
CA PRO A 118 -9.21 -6.12 5.90
C PRO A 118 -8.34 -4.87 5.79
N PHE A 119 -7.37 -4.87 4.88
CA PHE A 119 -6.63 -3.68 4.50
C PHE A 119 -7.60 -2.64 3.91
N PRO A 120 -8.11 -1.65 4.68
CA PRO A 120 -8.05 -0.28 4.16
C PRO A 120 -7.68 0.80 5.17
N VAL A 121 -7.32 0.48 6.41
CA VAL A 121 -6.69 1.49 7.29
C VAL A 121 -5.19 1.67 6.99
N VAL A 122 -4.66 0.93 6.02
CA VAL A 122 -3.26 1.05 5.62
C VAL A 122 -3.19 1.31 4.12
N LEU A 123 -2.84 2.55 3.81
CA LEU A 123 -1.87 2.95 2.79
C LEU A 123 -1.41 1.82 1.87
N LEU A 124 -1.69 2.00 0.58
CA LEU A 124 -1.00 1.30 -0.49
C LEU A 124 0.52 1.33 -0.22
N THR A 125 1.11 0.18 0.12
CA THR A 125 2.29 -0.37 -0.58
C THR A 125 2.53 -1.84 -0.22
N SER A 126 3.01 -2.55 -1.24
CA SER A 126 3.57 -3.89 -1.30
C SER A 126 4.41 -4.29 -0.06
N TYR A 127 4.21 -5.53 0.42
CA TYR A 127 5.01 -6.26 1.43
C TYR A 127 5.02 -5.73 2.89
N GLY A 128 3.98 -6.11 3.64
CA GLY A 128 4.20 -6.98 4.80
C GLY A 128 4.95 -6.43 6.02
N THR A 129 4.98 -5.10 6.23
CA THR A 129 5.33 -4.53 7.54
C THR A 129 4.07 -4.00 8.20
N PHE A 130 3.62 -4.70 9.25
CA PHE A 130 2.45 -4.33 10.03
C PHE A 130 2.81 -3.18 10.97
N TRP A 131 2.22 -2.01 10.78
CA TRP A 131 2.18 -0.99 11.84
C TRP A 131 1.06 -1.37 12.80
N PHE A 132 1.44 -2.09 13.86
CA PHE A 132 0.61 -2.15 15.05
C PHE A 132 0.65 -0.77 15.71
N ILE A 133 -0.50 -0.09 15.76
CA ILE A 133 -0.75 0.91 16.78
C ILE A 133 -1.01 0.13 18.08
N GLY A 134 0.06 -0.44 18.64
CA GLY A 134 0.06 -0.95 20.01
C GLY A 134 0.14 0.24 20.96
N ASN A 135 -0.89 0.42 21.78
CA ASN A 135 -0.94 1.32 22.95
C ASN A 135 -0.69 2.82 22.73
N ALA A 136 -0.57 3.33 21.51
CA ALA A 136 -0.49 4.77 21.26
C ALA A 136 -1.83 5.28 20.70
N ASP A 137 -2.38 6.27 21.39
CA ASP A 137 -3.57 7.04 21.02
C ASP A 137 -3.75 7.26 19.50
N PHE A 138 -5.00 7.15 19.03
CA PHE A 138 -5.39 7.36 17.62
C PHE A 138 -4.75 8.66 17.09
N ALA A 139 -3.74 8.53 16.23
CA ALA A 139 -3.24 9.65 15.45
C ALA A 139 -4.19 9.88 14.27
N SER A 140 -4.73 11.10 14.15
CA SER A 140 -5.53 11.51 12.99
C SER A 140 -4.73 11.34 11.70
N ILE A 141 -5.42 11.04 10.60
CA ILE A 141 -4.77 10.80 9.31
C ILE A 141 -4.62 12.13 8.56
N PRO A 142 -3.43 12.48 8.07
CA PRO A 142 -3.21 13.75 7.39
C PRO A 142 -3.97 13.84 6.06
N LEU A 143 -4.63 14.96 5.83
CA LEU A 143 -5.30 15.31 4.59
C LEU A 143 -4.28 15.60 3.46
N PRO A 144 -4.67 15.41 2.18
CA PRO A 144 -3.82 15.75 1.05
C PRO A 144 -3.37 17.22 1.06
N THR A 145 -2.13 17.49 0.67
CA THR A 145 -1.59 18.86 0.55
C THR A 145 -1.46 19.31 -0.90
N HIS A 146 -1.50 18.39 -1.85
CA HIS A 146 -1.36 18.64 -3.28
C HIS A 146 -2.60 18.17 -4.03
N ASP A 147 -2.92 18.86 -5.11
CA ASP A 147 -3.84 18.36 -6.12
C ASP A 147 -3.25 17.09 -6.77
N VAL A 148 -4.11 16.16 -7.19
CA VAL A 148 -3.69 14.85 -7.70
C VAL A 148 -4.42 14.49 -8.98
N VAL A 149 -3.72 13.81 -9.88
CA VAL A 149 -4.38 13.14 -11.02
C VAL A 149 -4.96 11.83 -10.51
N VAL A 150 -6.25 11.84 -10.17
CA VAL A 150 -6.95 10.64 -9.72
C VAL A 150 -6.97 9.60 -10.85
N ARG A 151 -6.50 8.38 -10.57
CA ARG A 151 -6.58 7.23 -11.47
C ARG A 151 -7.05 6.00 -10.68
N GLY A 152 -8.07 5.32 -11.18
CA GLY A 152 -8.73 4.22 -10.48
C GLY A 152 -9.88 4.70 -9.61
N GLY A 153 -10.54 3.77 -8.92
CA GLY A 153 -11.62 4.06 -7.98
C GLY A 153 -11.45 3.27 -6.69
N THR A 154 -12.10 3.72 -5.64
CA THR A 154 -12.14 3.02 -4.35
C THR A 154 -13.15 1.87 -4.44
N PRO A 155 -12.84 0.67 -3.91
CA PRO A 155 -13.86 -0.37 -3.78
C PRO A 155 -15.05 0.14 -2.96
N ASN A 156 -16.28 -0.10 -3.44
CA ASN A 156 -17.51 0.41 -2.81
C ASN A 156 -17.61 0.08 -1.32
N GLU A 157 -17.06 -1.07 -0.90
CA GLU A 157 -17.08 -1.49 0.50
C GLU A 157 -16.24 -0.61 1.44
N PHE A 158 -15.36 0.25 0.90
CA PHE A 158 -14.42 1.07 1.65
C PHE A 158 -14.46 2.54 1.29
N GLU A 159 -15.49 3.00 0.57
CA GLU A 159 -15.67 4.39 0.17
C GLU A 159 -15.60 5.37 1.36
N GLN A 160 -16.09 4.95 2.53
CA GLN A 160 -16.05 5.75 3.77
C GLN A 160 -14.64 5.87 4.41
N ASN A 161 -13.65 5.13 3.93
CA ASN A 161 -12.27 5.16 4.47
C ASN A 161 -11.32 5.99 3.59
N ILE A 162 -11.85 6.70 2.59
CA ILE A 162 -11.03 7.54 1.71
C ILE A 162 -10.54 8.75 2.50
N VAL A 163 -9.23 8.96 2.47
CA VAL A 163 -8.59 10.15 3.02
C VAL A 163 -8.51 11.19 1.91
N ALA A 164 -9.57 11.98 1.79
CA ALA A 164 -9.68 13.08 0.84
C ALA A 164 -10.55 14.19 1.45
N TYR A 165 -10.51 15.36 0.82
CA TYR A 165 -11.52 16.38 1.09
C TYR A 165 -12.85 15.98 0.47
N ASN A 166 -13.93 16.39 1.12
CA ASN A 166 -15.28 16.21 0.56
C ASN A 166 -15.45 17.09 -0.70
N GLU A 167 -16.40 16.74 -1.56
CA GLU A 167 -16.62 17.46 -2.83
C GLU A 167 -17.03 18.93 -2.64
N ASP A 168 -17.67 19.25 -1.51
CA ASP A 168 -18.08 20.59 -1.10
C ASP A 168 -16.94 21.41 -0.46
N GLN A 169 -15.81 20.76 -0.17
CA GLN A 169 -14.62 21.41 0.39
C GLN A 169 -13.67 21.83 -0.73
N HIS A 170 -13.30 23.12 -0.74
CA HIS A 170 -12.35 23.68 -1.71
C HIS A 170 -11.10 24.22 -1.00
N PRO A 171 -10.25 23.33 -0.46
CA PRO A 171 -9.01 23.72 0.19
C PRO A 171 -8.02 24.34 -0.80
N GLN A 172 -7.11 25.17 -0.28
CA GLN A 172 -5.98 25.66 -1.05
C GLN A 172 -4.89 24.58 -1.10
N LEU A 173 -4.86 23.80 -2.19
CA LEU A 173 -3.86 22.76 -2.40
C LEU A 173 -2.70 23.25 -3.29
N GLU A 174 -1.52 22.69 -3.05
CA GLU A 174 -0.37 22.87 -3.93
C GLU A 174 -0.62 22.23 -5.30
N LYS A 175 0.08 22.75 -6.32
CA LYS A 175 -0.08 22.23 -7.69
C LYS A 175 0.39 20.78 -7.77
N LYS A 176 -0.34 19.97 -8.53
CA LYS A 176 0.05 18.58 -8.82
C LYS A 176 1.46 18.50 -9.41
N LEU A 177 2.24 17.55 -8.90
CA LEU A 177 3.56 17.24 -9.42
C LEU A 177 3.45 16.31 -10.64
N LEU A 178 4.10 16.70 -11.73
CA LEU A 178 4.25 15.92 -12.94
C LEU A 178 5.65 15.31 -13.03
N LEU A 179 5.84 14.35 -13.94
CA LEU A 179 7.12 13.66 -14.12
C LEU A 179 8.28 14.64 -14.37
N GLU A 180 8.05 15.68 -15.17
CA GLU A 180 9.06 16.70 -15.44
C GLU A 180 9.56 17.39 -14.16
N ASN A 181 8.70 17.58 -13.15
CA ASN A 181 9.09 18.25 -11.92
C ASN A 181 10.06 17.41 -11.09
N ALA A 182 10.16 16.10 -11.35
CA ALA A 182 11.06 15.20 -10.66
C ALA A 182 12.38 14.97 -11.39
N ILE A 183 12.37 14.91 -12.74
CA ILE A 183 13.53 14.40 -13.50
C ILE A 183 14.11 15.36 -14.55
N SER A 184 13.53 16.55 -14.77
CA SER A 184 13.95 17.45 -15.86
C SER A 184 15.38 17.98 -15.77
N ASP A 185 15.99 17.89 -14.59
CA ASP A 185 17.32 18.38 -14.29
C ASP A 185 18.39 17.28 -14.29
N LEU A 186 18.00 16.02 -14.50
CA LEU A 186 18.93 14.90 -14.60
C LEU A 186 19.74 14.98 -15.90
N PRO A 187 21.01 14.54 -15.89
CA PRO A 187 21.80 14.41 -17.10
C PRO A 187 21.26 13.31 -18.02
N VAL A 188 21.57 13.40 -19.31
CA VAL A 188 21.24 12.34 -20.27
C VAL A 188 22.15 11.14 -20.02
N ILE A 189 21.55 9.96 -19.88
CA ILE A 189 22.23 8.69 -19.56
C ILE A 189 21.87 7.66 -20.65
N GLY A 190 22.84 6.81 -21.00
CA GLY A 190 22.66 5.72 -21.97
C GLY A 190 22.18 4.42 -21.33
N ASN A 191 21.87 3.41 -22.15
CA ASN A 191 21.44 2.08 -21.68
C ASN A 191 22.53 1.34 -20.87
N TYR A 192 23.79 1.60 -21.18
CA TYR A 192 24.96 0.98 -20.57
C TYR A 192 25.63 1.98 -19.63
N GLU A 193 25.02 2.21 -18.47
CA GLU A 193 25.58 3.06 -17.41
C GLU A 193 25.89 2.18 -16.19
N ASP A 194 27.16 2.14 -15.80
CA ASP A 194 27.70 1.28 -14.77
C ASP A 194 28.13 2.04 -13.51
N ARG A 195 28.16 3.38 -13.54
CA ARG A 195 28.53 4.18 -12.38
C ARG A 195 27.45 4.10 -11.30
N ASP A 196 27.86 3.73 -10.09
CA ASP A 196 26.98 3.71 -8.91
C ASP A 196 26.55 5.12 -8.46
N GLU A 197 27.38 6.12 -8.74
CA GLU A 197 27.16 7.50 -8.31
C GLU A 197 27.50 8.48 -9.45
N MET A 198 26.61 9.44 -9.70
CA MET A 198 26.80 10.50 -10.68
C MET A 198 26.43 11.88 -10.12
N PRO A 199 27.20 12.95 -10.41
CA PRO A 199 26.74 14.31 -10.13
C PRO A 199 25.61 14.72 -11.08
N TYR A 200 24.67 15.53 -10.59
CA TYR A 200 23.53 16.02 -11.38
C TYR A 200 23.90 16.92 -12.58
N GLY A 201 25.12 17.45 -12.63
CA GLY A 201 25.61 18.30 -13.72
C GLY A 201 25.00 19.71 -13.76
N ARG A 202 23.82 19.94 -13.16
CA ARG A 202 23.15 21.25 -13.06
C ARG A 202 22.41 21.42 -11.72
N PRO A 203 22.17 22.65 -11.26
CA PRO A 203 21.34 22.91 -10.10
C PRO A 203 19.88 22.47 -10.34
N PRO A 204 19.12 22.18 -9.26
CA PRO A 204 17.70 21.85 -9.37
C PRO A 204 16.89 23.00 -9.97
N ILE A 205 15.90 22.65 -10.79
CA ILE A 205 15.04 23.61 -11.50
C ILE A 205 13.74 23.86 -10.73
N THR A 206 13.16 22.82 -10.13
CA THR A 206 11.88 22.88 -9.42
C THR A 206 12.05 22.82 -7.91
N GLU A 207 11.03 23.28 -7.16
CA GLU A 207 11.00 23.15 -5.69
C GLU A 207 11.03 21.69 -5.25
N PHE A 208 10.39 20.79 -6.01
CA PHE A 208 10.44 19.36 -5.72
C PHE A 208 11.85 18.78 -5.90
N GLN A 209 12.58 19.19 -6.94
CA GLN A 209 13.99 18.80 -7.14
C GLN A 209 14.88 19.33 -6.02
N LYS A 210 14.67 20.56 -5.56
CA LYS A 210 15.37 21.10 -4.38
C LYS A 210 15.10 20.23 -3.15
N PHE A 211 13.84 19.88 -2.91
CA PHE A 211 13.41 19.07 -1.77
C PHE A 211 14.03 17.67 -1.75
N ILE A 212 14.00 16.93 -2.86
CA ILE A 212 14.55 15.56 -2.90
C ILE A 212 16.09 15.50 -2.88
N ARG A 213 16.76 16.65 -3.05
CA ARG A 213 18.23 16.78 -3.02
C ARG A 213 18.75 17.35 -1.70
N LEU A 214 17.88 17.62 -0.73
CA LEU A 214 18.28 18.06 0.61
C LEU A 214 19.20 17.02 1.25
N SER A 215 20.23 17.50 1.94
CA SER A 215 21.07 16.66 2.78
C SER A 215 20.27 16.07 3.94
N ARG A 216 20.77 15.00 4.55
CA ARG A 216 20.15 14.38 5.73
C ARG A 216 19.92 15.37 6.87
N ILE A 217 20.82 16.36 7.03
CA ILE A 217 20.71 17.38 8.07
C ILE A 217 19.58 18.36 7.73
N GLU A 218 19.51 18.85 6.50
CA GLU A 218 18.46 19.77 6.05
C GLU A 218 17.08 19.09 6.03
N ALA A 219 17.01 17.80 5.71
CA ALA A 219 15.76 17.04 5.73
C ALA A 219 15.19 16.87 7.16
N LEU A 220 16.07 16.84 8.18
CA LEU A 220 15.73 16.67 9.60
C LEU A 220 15.58 17.99 10.36
N ALA A 221 16.26 19.07 9.92
CA ALA A 221 16.19 20.37 10.57
C ALA A 221 14.90 21.10 10.18
N SER A 222 13.92 21.08 11.08
CA SER A 222 12.82 22.05 11.10
C SER A 222 13.38 23.41 11.51
N GLY A 223 13.56 24.32 10.56
CA GLY A 223 13.93 25.72 10.84
C GLY A 223 15.42 26.01 10.73
N SER A 224 15.90 26.15 9.50
CA SER A 224 16.85 27.19 9.05
C SER A 224 17.48 26.70 7.75
N ILE A 225 16.98 27.20 6.62
CA ILE A 225 17.78 27.27 5.40
C ILE A 225 18.80 28.38 5.66
N VAL A 226 19.80 28.10 6.50
CA VAL A 226 20.99 28.95 6.51
C VAL A 226 21.57 28.73 5.12
N GLU A 227 21.58 29.78 4.29
CA GLU A 227 22.31 29.83 3.03
C GLU A 227 23.80 29.55 3.31
N ARG A 228 24.14 28.28 3.51
CA ARG A 228 25.51 27.82 3.46
C ARG A 228 25.84 27.63 1.99
N PRO A 229 27.04 28.04 1.54
CA PRO A 229 27.45 27.87 0.16
C PRO A 229 27.25 26.40 -0.20
N ILE A 230 26.48 26.16 -1.27
CA ILE A 230 25.99 24.85 -1.71
C ILE A 230 27.15 23.84 -1.63
N ALA A 231 27.18 23.08 -0.53
CA ALA A 231 27.96 21.88 -0.47
C ALA A 231 27.36 20.98 -1.56
N LYS A 232 28.21 20.48 -2.47
CA LYS A 232 27.83 19.63 -3.61
C LYS A 232 26.63 18.75 -3.26
N TYR A 233 25.54 18.84 -4.02
CA TYR A 233 24.38 17.95 -3.85
C TYR A 233 24.86 16.49 -3.82
N PRO A 234 24.26 15.64 -2.98
CA PRO A 234 24.64 14.24 -2.93
C PRO A 234 24.50 13.62 -4.31
N PRO A 235 25.48 12.83 -4.79
CA PRO A 235 25.35 12.15 -6.07
C PRO A 235 24.16 11.18 -6.03
N PHE A 236 23.61 10.89 -7.21
CA PHE A 236 22.49 9.95 -7.36
C PHE A 236 22.96 8.67 -8.05
N ASP A 237 22.19 7.59 -7.89
CA ASP A 237 22.35 6.34 -8.65
C ASP A 237 21.69 6.51 -10.03
N PRO A 238 22.47 6.57 -11.11
CA PRO A 238 21.96 6.85 -12.44
C PRO A 238 21.48 5.61 -13.21
N ARG A 239 21.62 4.40 -12.65
CA ARG A 239 21.63 3.17 -13.45
C ARG A 239 20.23 2.82 -13.98
N PRO A 240 20.00 2.90 -15.30
CA PRO A 240 18.81 2.34 -15.88
C PRO A 240 18.88 0.82 -15.83
N PHE A 241 17.75 0.15 -16.03
CA PHE A 241 17.77 -1.27 -16.34
C PHE A 241 18.43 -1.45 -17.72
N GLN A 242 19.58 -2.13 -17.73
CA GLN A 242 20.33 -2.38 -18.95
C GLN A 242 19.55 -3.35 -19.84
N LEU A 243 18.89 -2.81 -20.86
CA LEU A 243 18.20 -3.59 -21.88
C LEU A 243 19.22 -4.42 -22.66
N ASN A 244 18.82 -5.63 -23.05
CA ASN A 244 19.58 -6.38 -24.05
C ASN A 244 19.52 -5.64 -25.40
N GLU A 245 20.38 -6.04 -26.33
CA GLU A 245 20.50 -5.38 -27.64
C GLU A 245 19.16 -5.31 -28.41
N ASP A 246 18.37 -6.39 -28.37
CA ASP A 246 17.08 -6.45 -29.07
C ASP A 246 16.07 -5.47 -28.45
N ASP A 247 15.91 -5.52 -27.13
CA ASP A 247 14.97 -4.65 -26.40
C ASP A 247 15.40 -3.18 -26.50
N TYR A 248 16.71 -2.91 -26.50
CA TYR A 248 17.25 -1.55 -26.70
C TYR A 248 16.88 -1.01 -28.08
N GLN A 249 17.12 -1.79 -29.14
CA GLN A 249 16.74 -1.41 -30.51
C GLN A 249 15.23 -1.19 -30.66
N GLN A 250 14.43 -2.05 -30.04
CA GLN A 250 12.96 -1.91 -30.01
C GLN A 250 12.52 -0.59 -29.36
N VAL A 251 13.10 -0.24 -28.20
CA VAL A 251 12.81 1.02 -27.49
C VAL A 251 13.30 2.24 -28.27
N CYS A 252 14.42 2.13 -28.97
CA CYS A 252 14.94 3.16 -29.86
C CYS A 252 13.98 3.45 -31.03
N ALA A 253 13.31 2.43 -31.56
CA ALA A 253 12.35 2.57 -32.66
C ALA A 253 11.03 3.25 -32.27
N ILE A 254 10.71 3.34 -30.97
CA ILE A 254 9.48 4.01 -30.50
C ILE A 254 9.56 5.53 -30.73
N PRO A 255 8.58 6.14 -31.42
CA PRO A 255 8.53 7.57 -31.64
C PRO A 255 8.56 8.38 -30.33
N LYS A 256 9.34 9.45 -30.28
CA LYS A 256 9.47 10.30 -29.08
C LYS A 256 8.33 11.33 -28.99
N LYS A 257 7.10 10.85 -28.86
CA LYS A 257 5.87 11.65 -28.70
C LYS A 257 5.03 11.14 -27.51
N LYS A 258 4.24 12.02 -26.89
CA LYS A 258 3.36 11.66 -25.77
C LYS A 258 2.37 10.57 -26.21
N GLY A 259 2.31 9.48 -25.45
CA GLY A 259 1.41 8.35 -25.72
C GLY A 259 1.93 7.31 -26.71
N ALA A 260 3.15 7.49 -27.25
CA ALA A 260 3.76 6.50 -28.14
C ALA A 260 3.94 5.14 -27.45
N ASN A 261 3.71 4.07 -28.21
CA ASN A 261 3.83 2.69 -27.74
C ASN A 261 4.16 1.73 -28.90
N PHE A 262 4.17 0.41 -28.65
CA PHE A 262 4.52 -0.59 -29.68
C PHE A 262 3.60 -0.57 -30.90
N ARG A 263 2.37 -0.06 -30.77
CA ARG A 263 1.42 0.07 -31.87
C ARG A 263 1.82 1.14 -32.88
N ASP A 264 2.76 2.03 -32.53
CA ASP A 264 3.35 3.00 -33.46
C ASP A 264 4.52 2.41 -34.26
N LEU A 265 4.90 1.15 -34.02
CA LEU A 265 5.96 0.47 -34.77
C LEU A 265 5.43 -0.02 -36.12
N PRO A 266 6.28 -0.10 -37.16
CA PRO A 266 5.89 -0.58 -38.48
C PRO A 266 5.42 -2.04 -38.43
N GLY A 267 4.47 -2.38 -39.31
CA GLY A 267 3.87 -3.73 -39.37
C GLY A 267 2.77 -3.99 -38.34
N VAL A 268 2.36 -2.96 -37.58
CA VAL A 268 1.30 -3.05 -36.58
C VAL A 268 0.14 -2.13 -36.95
N ARG A 269 -1.08 -2.67 -36.95
CA ARG A 269 -2.31 -1.91 -37.09
C ARG A 269 -3.24 -2.17 -35.91
N VAL A 270 -4.12 -1.21 -35.62
CA VAL A 270 -5.19 -1.38 -34.63
C VAL A 270 -6.49 -1.60 -35.39
N GLY A 271 -7.03 -2.80 -35.32
CA GLY A 271 -8.29 -3.19 -35.95
C GLY A 271 -9.52 -2.70 -35.18
N ASN A 272 -10.68 -3.22 -35.58
CA ASN A 272 -11.94 -2.96 -34.90
C ASN A 272 -11.86 -3.46 -33.43
N ASP A 273 -12.56 -2.79 -32.51
CA ASP A 273 -12.54 -3.07 -31.06
C ASP A 273 -11.21 -2.80 -30.33
N ASN A 274 -10.32 -2.00 -30.92
CA ASN A 274 -9.04 -1.57 -30.32
C ASN A 274 -8.05 -2.74 -30.10
N ILE A 275 -8.14 -3.77 -30.93
CA ILE A 275 -7.28 -4.97 -30.92
C ILE A 275 -6.14 -4.76 -31.92
N VAL A 276 -4.93 -5.13 -31.51
CA VAL A 276 -3.75 -5.04 -32.36
C VAL A 276 -3.65 -6.23 -33.33
N GLU A 277 -3.32 -5.96 -34.58
CA GLU A 277 -3.17 -6.94 -35.66
C GLU A 277 -1.91 -6.62 -36.48
N GLY A 278 -1.38 -7.62 -37.18
CA GLY A 278 -0.33 -7.40 -38.16
C GLY A 278 -0.90 -6.67 -39.38
N ASP A 279 -0.15 -5.72 -39.92
CA ASP A 279 -0.52 -5.05 -41.16
C ASP A 279 -0.24 -5.97 -42.37
N PRO A 280 -1.26 -6.35 -43.17
CA PRO A 280 -1.04 -7.19 -44.36
C PRO A 280 -0.22 -6.51 -45.46
N GLU A 281 -0.18 -5.17 -45.49
CA GLU A 281 0.53 -4.39 -46.52
C GLU A 281 2.00 -4.15 -46.17
N VAL A 282 2.37 -4.32 -44.90
CA VAL A 282 3.72 -4.05 -44.41
C VAL A 282 4.34 -5.35 -43.92
N GLU A 283 5.40 -5.79 -44.59
CA GLU A 283 6.14 -6.97 -44.17
C GLU A 283 6.68 -6.82 -42.74
N ARG A 284 6.65 -7.91 -41.99
CA ARG A 284 7.10 -7.94 -40.60
C ARG A 284 8.57 -7.53 -40.52
N VAL A 285 8.86 -6.51 -39.73
CA VAL A 285 10.23 -6.02 -39.53
C VAL A 285 10.95 -6.89 -38.51
N TYR A 286 12.18 -7.28 -38.84
CA TYR A 286 13.06 -8.09 -37.99
C TYR A 286 14.31 -7.30 -37.59
N LEU A 287 14.79 -7.57 -36.38
CA LEU A 287 16.04 -7.07 -35.83
C LEU A 287 17.23 -7.83 -36.45
N PRO A 288 18.47 -7.30 -36.36
CA PRO A 288 19.68 -8.00 -36.81
C PRO A 288 19.89 -9.38 -36.17
N SER A 289 19.31 -9.61 -34.98
CA SER A 289 19.30 -10.91 -34.30
C SER A 289 18.37 -11.95 -34.94
N GLY A 290 17.55 -11.56 -35.92
CA GLY A 290 16.50 -12.39 -36.52
C GLY A 290 15.21 -12.45 -35.70
N LYS A 291 15.13 -11.76 -34.55
CA LYS A 291 13.88 -11.62 -33.79
C LYS A 291 12.99 -10.53 -34.38
N PRO A 292 11.66 -10.62 -34.24
CA PRO A 292 10.77 -9.58 -34.74
C PRO A 292 10.92 -8.28 -33.92
N LEU A 293 10.84 -7.12 -34.61
CA LEU A 293 10.81 -5.79 -33.98
C LEU A 293 9.62 -5.65 -33.02
N VAL A 294 8.50 -6.28 -33.36
CA VAL A 294 7.32 -6.36 -32.50
C VAL A 294 7.16 -7.81 -32.04
N PRO A 295 7.41 -8.10 -30.76
CA PRO A 295 7.29 -9.45 -30.22
C PRO A 295 5.86 -10.01 -30.29
N ASP A 296 5.72 -11.31 -30.55
CA ASP A 296 4.40 -11.97 -30.63
C ASP A 296 3.61 -11.89 -29.31
N TYR A 297 4.30 -11.87 -28.17
CA TYR A 297 3.65 -11.70 -26.87
C TYR A 297 2.95 -10.33 -26.78
N ALA A 298 3.49 -9.28 -27.39
CA ALA A 298 2.91 -7.93 -27.32
C ALA A 298 1.58 -7.88 -28.09
N MET A 299 1.49 -8.62 -29.20
CA MET A 299 0.29 -8.73 -30.03
C MET A 299 -0.86 -9.46 -29.31
N SER A 300 -0.55 -10.41 -28.42
CA SER A 300 -1.55 -11.22 -27.70
C SER A 300 -1.85 -10.71 -26.29
N PHE A 301 -1.02 -9.83 -25.73
CA PHE A 301 -1.15 -9.36 -24.35
C PHE A 301 -2.44 -8.56 -24.12
N ILE A 302 -3.18 -8.91 -23.07
CA ILE A 302 -4.54 -8.39 -22.77
C ILE A 302 -5.44 -8.49 -24.01
N LYS A 303 -5.44 -9.65 -24.68
CA LYS A 303 -6.22 -9.90 -25.91
C LYS A 303 -5.94 -8.84 -27.00
N GLY A 304 -4.69 -8.40 -27.10
CA GLY A 304 -4.24 -7.38 -28.06
C GLY A 304 -4.65 -5.93 -27.72
N LYS A 305 -5.26 -5.68 -26.57
CA LYS A 305 -5.74 -4.34 -26.15
C LYS A 305 -4.72 -3.55 -25.34
N SER A 306 -3.56 -4.14 -25.06
CA SER A 306 -2.52 -3.47 -24.29
C SER A 306 -1.94 -2.26 -25.03
N LEU A 307 -1.69 -1.20 -24.27
CA LEU A 307 -0.87 -0.05 -24.68
C LEU A 307 0.55 -0.13 -24.11
N LYS A 308 0.84 -1.13 -23.27
CA LYS A 308 2.14 -1.33 -22.61
C LYS A 308 3.05 -2.18 -23.48
N TYR A 309 4.29 -1.70 -23.68
CA TYR A 309 5.41 -2.54 -24.15
C TYR A 309 5.82 -3.43 -22.98
N THR A 310 5.61 -4.75 -23.06
CA THR A 310 6.01 -5.67 -21.99
C THR A 310 7.45 -6.11 -22.14
N THR A 311 8.38 -5.19 -21.94
CA THR A 311 9.74 -5.51 -21.45
C THR A 311 9.82 -5.41 -19.91
N THR A 312 8.67 -5.33 -19.24
CA THR A 312 8.56 -5.20 -17.77
C THR A 312 8.52 -6.55 -17.05
N SER A 313 9.41 -7.48 -17.42
CA SER A 313 9.59 -8.71 -16.68
C SER A 313 11.07 -8.86 -16.34
N PHE A 314 11.35 -9.10 -15.05
CA PHE A 314 12.66 -9.21 -14.39
C PHE A 314 13.21 -7.90 -13.80
N PHE A 315 12.64 -7.53 -12.66
CA PHE A 315 13.10 -6.44 -11.81
C PHE A 315 14.38 -6.83 -11.08
N LEU A 316 15.47 -6.10 -11.32
CA LEU A 316 16.66 -6.12 -10.48
C LEU A 316 16.31 -5.57 -9.07
N ILE A 317 16.95 -6.10 -8.04
CA ILE A 317 16.61 -5.91 -6.62
C ILE A 317 16.41 -4.42 -6.22
N LEU A 318 17.16 -3.47 -6.79
CA LEU A 318 16.99 -2.04 -6.49
C LEU A 318 15.64 -1.48 -6.96
N TYR A 319 15.16 -1.90 -8.13
CA TYR A 319 13.82 -1.51 -8.61
C TYR A 319 12.71 -2.11 -7.75
N ILE A 320 12.93 -3.31 -7.21
CA ILE A 320 12.01 -3.93 -6.25
C ILE A 320 11.98 -3.13 -4.95
N GLN A 321 13.14 -2.72 -4.44
CA GLN A 321 13.24 -1.90 -3.23
C GLN A 321 12.52 -0.56 -3.39
N VAL A 322 12.76 0.16 -4.48
CA VAL A 322 12.08 1.43 -4.77
C VAL A 322 10.58 1.21 -5.03
N GLY A 323 10.22 0.20 -5.82
CA GLY A 323 8.82 -0.10 -6.15
C GLY A 323 7.97 -0.60 -4.98
N ASN A 324 8.60 -1.17 -3.94
CA ASN A 324 7.92 -1.64 -2.73
C ASN A 324 7.96 -0.62 -1.58
N ALA A 325 8.79 0.42 -1.64
CA ALA A 325 8.91 1.41 -0.57
C ALA A 325 7.65 2.29 -0.46
N VAL A 326 7.24 2.59 0.77
CA VAL A 326 6.26 3.66 1.05
C VAL A 326 6.85 4.99 0.60
N ALA A 327 6.06 5.82 -0.08
CA ALA A 327 6.48 7.16 -0.45
C ALA A 327 6.89 7.96 0.80
N VAL A 328 8.15 8.39 0.85
CA VAL A 328 8.73 9.12 2.00
C VAL A 328 7.90 10.34 2.45
N PRO A 329 7.32 11.18 1.54
CA PRO A 329 6.45 12.28 1.96
C PRO A 329 5.21 11.83 2.75
N VAL A 330 4.64 10.67 2.38
CA VAL A 330 3.49 10.09 3.08
C VAL A 330 3.89 9.57 4.46
N ALA A 331 5.02 8.88 4.56
CA ALA A 331 5.58 8.45 5.84
C ALA A 331 5.88 9.63 6.77
N ARG A 332 6.38 10.75 6.23
CA ARG A 332 6.66 11.98 6.99
C ARG A 332 5.38 12.64 7.51
N ALA A 333 4.33 12.70 6.70
CA ALA A 333 3.02 13.22 7.10
C ALA A 333 2.41 12.41 8.25
N LEU A 334 2.46 11.07 8.17
CA LEU A 334 2.00 10.18 9.23
C LEU A 334 2.87 10.27 10.48
N GLY A 335 4.18 10.41 10.31
CA GLY A 335 5.12 10.65 11.40
C GLY A 335 4.81 11.94 12.17
N TYR A 336 4.45 13.01 11.46
CA TYR A 336 3.99 14.27 12.07
C TYR A 336 2.72 14.07 12.90
N ALA A 337 1.69 13.45 12.32
CA ALA A 337 0.45 13.16 13.04
C ALA A 337 0.67 12.31 14.30
N ARG A 338 1.57 11.32 14.21
CA ARG A 338 1.98 10.51 15.36
C ARG A 338 2.75 11.33 16.41
N GLY A 339 3.62 12.24 15.98
CA GLY A 339 4.33 13.16 16.87
C GLY A 339 3.38 14.03 17.68
N GLN A 340 2.37 14.60 17.02
CA GLN A 340 1.31 15.39 17.66
C GLN A 340 0.54 14.55 18.70
N ALA A 341 0.10 13.35 18.32
CA ALA A 341 -0.59 12.44 19.23
C ALA A 341 0.25 12.07 20.45
N HIS A 342 1.55 11.80 20.26
CA HIS A 342 2.48 11.48 21.34
C HIS A 342 2.72 12.65 22.31
N GLN A 343 2.68 13.88 21.81
CA GLN A 343 2.79 15.09 22.63
C GLN A 343 1.48 15.49 23.33
N GLY A 344 0.41 14.71 23.16
CA GLY A 344 -0.91 15.01 23.75
C GLY A 344 -1.74 16.02 22.97
N HIS A 345 -1.24 16.52 21.83
CA HIS A 345 -2.01 17.35 20.88
C HIS A 345 -2.95 16.44 20.08
N ARG A 346 -4.06 16.05 20.73
CA ARG A 346 -5.08 15.18 20.15
C ARG A 346 -6.11 16.01 19.40
N ASN A 347 -6.39 15.62 18.16
CA ASN A 347 -7.59 16.10 17.47
C ASN A 347 -8.72 15.09 17.72
N SER A 348 -9.93 15.58 18.00
CA SER A 348 -11.12 14.71 18.12
C SER A 348 -11.56 14.15 16.76
N GLU A 349 -11.12 14.79 15.68
CA GLU A 349 -11.45 14.39 14.32
C GLU A 349 -10.48 13.32 13.79
N PRO A 350 -10.98 12.39 12.96
CA PRO A 350 -10.15 11.33 12.36
C PRO A 350 -9.14 11.86 11.34
N LEU A 351 -9.28 13.13 10.91
CA LEU A 351 -8.47 13.78 9.90
C LEU A 351 -7.66 14.93 10.49
N LEU A 352 -6.52 15.22 9.88
CA LEU A 352 -5.62 16.30 10.30
C LEU A 352 -5.20 17.12 9.09
N THR A 353 -5.34 18.43 9.17
CA THR A 353 -4.72 19.34 8.20
C THR A 353 -3.27 19.56 8.59
N LEU A 354 -2.35 19.33 7.65
CA LEU A 354 -0.93 19.61 7.86
C LEU A 354 -0.65 21.12 7.78
N PRO A 355 0.41 21.62 8.45
CA PRO A 355 0.82 23.01 8.32
C PRO A 355 1.08 23.40 6.86
N ARG A 356 0.91 24.68 6.55
CA ARG A 356 1.23 25.21 5.21
C ARG A 356 2.69 24.92 4.86
N HIS A 357 2.93 24.58 3.59
CA HIS A 357 4.23 24.21 3.03
C HIS A 357 4.92 22.99 3.66
N PHE A 358 4.22 22.19 4.47
CA PHE A 358 4.73 20.89 4.92
C PHE A 358 5.17 20.03 3.72
N PRO A 359 6.37 19.39 3.76
CA PRO A 359 7.25 19.21 4.91
C PRO A 359 8.32 20.29 5.13
N VAL A 360 8.41 21.29 4.25
CA VAL A 360 9.35 22.42 4.37
C VAL A 360 8.68 23.48 5.23
N LEU A 361 8.83 23.37 6.54
CA LEU A 361 8.30 24.37 7.47
C LEU A 361 9.07 25.67 7.27
N ASP A 362 8.37 26.71 6.79
CA ASP A 362 8.91 28.05 6.73
C ASP A 362 9.00 28.57 8.17
N PRO A 363 10.17 28.96 8.71
CA PRO A 363 10.28 29.46 10.08
C PRO A 363 9.41 30.69 10.36
N SER A 364 8.94 31.37 9.31
CA SER A 364 7.99 32.49 9.35
C SER A 364 6.54 32.07 9.63
N SER A 365 6.13 30.84 9.34
CA SER A 365 4.74 30.39 9.54
C SER A 365 4.43 30.04 10.99
N ALA A 366 5.45 29.69 11.78
CA ALA A 366 5.32 29.44 13.22
C ALA A 366 5.00 30.72 14.03
N THR A 367 5.26 31.91 13.45
CA THR A 367 5.03 33.19 14.12
C THR A 367 3.61 33.70 13.92
N ILE A 368 2.92 33.30 12.84
CA ILE A 368 1.58 33.83 12.49
C ILE A 368 0.48 33.12 13.29
N GLU A 369 0.61 31.81 13.56
CA GLU A 369 -0.40 31.06 14.33
C GLU A 369 -0.47 31.46 15.83
N ALA A 370 0.59 32.08 16.36
CA ALA A 370 0.63 32.60 17.73
C ALA A 370 -0.06 33.98 17.87
N GLU A 371 -0.28 34.72 16.77
CA GLU A 371 -0.95 36.03 16.81
C GLU A 371 -2.46 35.95 16.53
N GLU A 372 -2.95 34.94 15.81
CA GLU A 372 -4.39 34.75 15.57
C GLU A 372 -5.15 34.07 16.73
N SER A 373 -4.43 33.61 17.76
CA SER A 373 -5.02 33.01 18.98
C SER A 373 -4.89 33.90 20.23
N GLY A 374 -4.58 35.18 20.05
CA GLY A 374 -4.53 36.23 21.09
C GLY A 374 -5.82 37.00 21.28
#